data_AF-A0A9W7IPK5-F1
#
_entry.id   AF-A0A9W7IPK5-F1
#
_cell.length_a   1.000
_cell.length_b   1.000
_cell.length_c   1.000
_cell.angle_alpha   90.00
_cell.angle_beta   90.00
_cell.angle_gamma   90.00
#
_symmetry.space_group_name_H-M   'P 1'
#
loop_
_entity.id
_entity.type
_entity.pdbx_description
1 polymer ?
#
loop_
_entity_poly.entity_id
_entity_poly.type
_entity_poly.pdbx_seq_one_letter_code
_entity_poly.pdbx_strand_id
1 'polypeptide(L)'
;MSNNEGISFNISGIGGGSLNEEARAGLVNALKNQLLNLDDDDIMESLSPIVRKRVDELREIQSQHDELEAKFFEERAALEAKYQKLYQPLYAKRYDIVNGVAEVEGTKTEAVAEDQGEDKDAEEKGVPGFWLIAMKNNEVVADEITERDEEALKYLKDIKWCRVEEPKGFKLEFHFDTNPYFKNTVLTKTYHMIDENEPILEKATATEIEWYPGKCLTQKLLKKKHKKGSKNAKPITKTEECESFFNFFYPPRVPEDDEILDEDDAEELQNEMEQDYDVGATIRDKIIPHAVSWFTGEAIDGDLDLDDDDDDEDDGLYDDDDDEEEEDDDEDDEDDEEGAKTKKKGSKAQWDGQEGERPAECKQQ
;
A
#
# COMPACT_ATOMS: atom_id res chain seq x y z
N MET A 1 54.70 3.50 13.76
CA MET A 1 55.12 2.11 13.46
C MET A 1 53.86 1.29 13.46
N SER A 2 53.31 1.01 12.29
CA SER A 2 52.23 0.06 12.08
C SER A 2 52.70 -0.87 10.96
N ASN A 3 52.50 -2.17 11.13
CA ASN A 3 53.20 -3.17 10.32
C ASN A 3 52.51 -3.33 8.96
N ASN A 4 53.30 -3.16 7.90
CA ASN A 4 52.90 -3.53 6.55
C ASN A 4 53.26 -5.01 6.33
N GLU A 5 52.37 -5.92 6.71
CA GLU A 5 52.51 -7.35 6.37
C GLU A 5 51.91 -7.59 4.99
N GLY A 6 52.75 -7.52 3.95
CA GLY A 6 52.35 -7.81 2.58
C GLY A 6 51.91 -9.27 2.44
N ILE A 7 50.63 -9.48 2.17
CA ILE A 7 50.05 -10.82 1.97
C ILE A 7 50.55 -11.40 0.63
N SER A 8 51.52 -12.30 0.74
CA SER A 8 52.07 -13.05 -0.40
C SER A 8 51.08 -14.12 -0.86
N PHE A 9 50.35 -13.85 -1.95
CA PHE A 9 49.56 -14.88 -2.63
C PHE A 9 50.47 -15.86 -3.37
N ASN A 10 50.80 -16.98 -2.73
CA ASN A 10 51.66 -18.01 -3.30
C ASN A 10 50.83 -19.08 -4.05
N ILE A 11 50.62 -18.87 -5.36
CA ILE A 11 49.75 -19.72 -6.20
C ILE A 11 50.39 -21.05 -6.63
N SER A 12 51.44 -21.52 -5.94
CA SER A 12 52.20 -22.72 -6.29
C SER A 12 51.50 -24.06 -5.93
N GLY A 13 50.19 -24.03 -5.69
CA GLY A 13 49.38 -25.20 -5.29
C GLY A 13 48.32 -25.65 -6.29
N ILE A 14 47.99 -24.85 -7.32
CA ILE A 14 46.90 -25.17 -8.28
C ILE A 14 47.40 -26.12 -9.37
N GLY A 15 47.79 -27.32 -8.95
CA GLY A 15 48.10 -28.44 -9.83
C GLY A 15 46.89 -29.35 -10.01
N GLY A 16 46.14 -29.16 -11.09
CA GLY A 16 45.25 -30.15 -11.70
C GLY A 16 44.37 -31.00 -10.78
N GLY A 17 43.30 -30.41 -10.25
CA GLY A 17 42.20 -31.14 -9.60
C GLY A 17 40.92 -30.32 -9.65
N SER A 18 39.77 -30.95 -9.93
CA SER A 18 38.48 -30.28 -9.84
C SER A 18 38.23 -29.90 -8.38
N LEU A 19 38.00 -28.63 -8.10
CA LEU A 19 37.60 -28.17 -6.77
C LEU A 19 36.24 -28.79 -6.43
N ASN A 20 36.09 -29.34 -5.22
CA ASN A 20 34.79 -29.82 -4.77
C ASN A 20 33.84 -28.63 -4.53
N GLU A 21 32.54 -28.93 -4.58
CA GLU A 21 31.46 -27.95 -4.46
C GLU A 21 31.55 -27.13 -3.17
N GLU A 22 31.93 -27.79 -2.08
CA GLU A 22 32.08 -27.20 -0.75
C GLU A 22 33.26 -26.22 -0.66
N ALA A 23 34.42 -26.51 -1.30
CA ALA A 23 35.52 -25.55 -1.39
C ALA A 23 35.19 -24.39 -2.35
N ARG A 24 34.36 -24.61 -3.38
CA ARG A 24 33.84 -23.53 -4.23
C ARG A 24 32.89 -22.63 -3.44
N ALA A 25 31.94 -23.19 -2.70
CA ALA A 25 31.03 -22.44 -1.83
C ALA A 25 31.79 -21.68 -0.73
N GLY A 26 32.79 -22.30 -0.10
CA GLY A 26 33.68 -21.65 0.86
C GLY A 26 34.46 -20.48 0.26
N LEU A 27 34.97 -20.62 -0.97
CA LEU A 27 35.66 -19.54 -1.68
C LEU A 27 34.72 -18.40 -2.08
N VAL A 28 33.50 -18.72 -2.55
CA VAL A 28 32.46 -17.74 -2.91
C VAL A 28 31.99 -16.99 -1.67
N ASN A 29 31.78 -17.65 -0.53
CA ASN A 29 31.41 -16.99 0.73
C ASN A 29 32.56 -16.15 1.29
N ALA A 30 33.81 -16.58 1.15
CA ALA A 30 34.97 -15.75 1.51
C ALA A 30 35.08 -14.49 0.62
N LEU A 31 34.84 -14.62 -0.70
CA LEU A 31 34.79 -13.49 -1.63
C LEU A 31 33.61 -12.56 -1.33
N LYS A 32 32.42 -13.10 -1.05
CA LYS A 32 31.21 -12.32 -0.69
C LYS A 32 31.43 -11.53 0.60
N ASN A 33 32.02 -12.15 1.62
CA ASN A 33 32.35 -11.48 2.88
C ASN A 33 33.51 -10.48 2.76
N GLN A 34 34.44 -10.64 1.79
CA GLN A 34 35.39 -9.58 1.48
C GLN A 34 34.73 -8.42 0.72
N LEU A 35 33.84 -8.70 -0.24
CA LEU A 35 33.19 -7.68 -1.06
C LEU A 35 32.27 -6.77 -0.23
N LEU A 36 31.64 -7.30 0.82
CA LEU A 36 30.80 -6.56 1.76
C LEU A 36 31.57 -5.66 2.77
N ASN A 37 32.90 -5.67 2.77
CA ASN A 37 33.73 -4.96 3.75
C ASN A 37 34.81 -4.05 3.11
N LEU A 38 34.67 -3.72 1.82
CA LEU A 38 35.60 -2.83 1.11
C LEU A 38 34.85 -1.56 0.70
N ASP A 39 35.35 -0.40 1.11
CA ASP A 39 34.95 0.88 0.52
C ASP A 39 35.31 0.89 -0.99
N ASP A 40 34.59 1.67 -1.80
CA ASP A 40 34.77 1.69 -3.28
C ASP A 40 36.22 1.96 -3.73
N ASP A 41 36.97 2.76 -2.96
CA ASP A 41 38.38 3.04 -3.20
C ASP A 41 39.27 1.82 -2.92
N ASP A 42 38.98 1.02 -1.89
CA ASP A 42 39.74 -0.19 -1.53
C ASP A 42 39.60 -1.28 -2.61
N ILE A 43 38.41 -1.38 -3.22
CA ILE A 43 38.21 -2.25 -4.39
C ILE A 43 39.13 -1.80 -5.53
N MET A 44 39.13 -0.51 -5.88
CA MET A 44 39.99 0.03 -6.94
C MET A 44 41.49 -0.10 -6.63
N GLU A 45 41.89 0.04 -5.36
CA GLU A 45 43.26 -0.16 -4.88
C GLU A 45 43.74 -1.60 -5.08
N SER A 46 42.86 -2.59 -4.84
CA SER A 46 43.16 -4.02 -5.03
C SER A 46 43.39 -4.45 -6.49
N LEU A 47 42.87 -3.68 -7.47
CA LEU A 47 42.95 -4.03 -8.89
C LEU A 47 44.35 -3.80 -9.48
N SER A 48 44.80 -4.74 -10.30
CA SER A 48 46.05 -4.58 -11.07
C SER A 48 46.00 -3.35 -11.99
N PRO A 49 47.14 -2.69 -12.31
CA PRO A 49 47.14 -1.45 -13.11
C PRO A 49 46.49 -1.56 -14.49
N ILE A 50 46.52 -2.76 -15.10
CA ILE A 50 45.87 -3.02 -16.39
C ILE A 50 44.34 -3.10 -16.25
N VAL A 51 43.86 -3.68 -15.13
CA VAL A 51 42.43 -3.78 -14.85
C VAL A 51 41.88 -2.42 -14.41
N ARG A 52 42.59 -1.67 -13.56
CA ARG A 52 42.19 -0.30 -13.17
C ARG A 52 41.97 0.59 -14.38
N LYS A 53 42.91 0.61 -15.35
CA LYS A 53 42.75 1.37 -16.60
C LYS A 53 41.53 0.96 -17.42
N ARG A 54 41.13 -0.32 -17.40
CA ARG A 54 39.88 -0.77 -18.06
C ARG A 54 38.65 -0.29 -17.31
N VAL A 55 38.67 -0.28 -15.96
CA VAL A 55 37.58 0.29 -15.16
C VAL A 55 37.47 1.80 -15.37
N ASP A 56 38.59 2.52 -15.51
CA ASP A 56 38.59 3.94 -15.87
C ASP A 56 37.95 4.16 -17.26
N GLU A 57 38.26 3.31 -18.26
CA GLU A 57 37.60 3.33 -19.58
C GLU A 57 36.10 2.98 -19.50
N LEU A 58 35.67 2.10 -18.59
CA LEU A 58 34.25 1.80 -18.35
C LEU A 58 33.52 2.94 -17.63
N ARG A 59 34.16 3.63 -16.67
CA ARG A 59 33.61 4.82 -15.99
C ARG A 59 33.37 5.97 -16.96
N GLU A 60 34.26 6.17 -17.94
CA GLU A 60 34.04 7.14 -19.02
C GLU A 60 32.83 6.77 -19.90
N ILE A 61 32.64 5.47 -20.20
CA ILE A 61 31.45 5.01 -20.93
C ILE A 61 30.17 5.21 -20.11
N GLN A 62 30.21 4.95 -18.80
CA GLN A 62 29.07 5.22 -17.90
C GLN A 62 28.73 6.71 -17.89
N SER A 63 29.71 7.61 -17.73
CA SER A 63 29.47 9.05 -17.78
C SER A 63 28.82 9.50 -19.11
N GLN A 64 29.14 8.84 -20.23
CA GLN A 64 28.50 9.10 -21.53
C GLN A 64 27.08 8.53 -21.64
N HIS A 65 26.78 7.44 -20.93
CA HIS A 65 25.43 6.92 -20.76
C HIS A 65 24.57 7.89 -19.95
N ASP A 66 25.05 8.28 -18.77
CA ASP A 66 24.35 9.18 -17.84
C ASP A 66 24.06 10.55 -18.50
N GLU A 67 24.98 11.04 -19.33
CA GLU A 67 24.77 12.25 -20.15
C GLU A 67 23.66 12.11 -21.20
N LEU A 68 23.41 10.91 -21.74
CA LEU A 68 22.33 10.65 -22.70
C LEU A 68 21.00 10.44 -21.98
N GLU A 69 21.04 9.73 -20.86
CA GLU A 69 19.90 9.48 -19.98
C GLU A 69 19.33 10.78 -19.40
N ALA A 70 20.18 11.69 -18.94
CA ALA A 70 19.76 13.02 -18.50
C ALA A 70 18.99 13.81 -19.60
N LYS A 71 19.41 13.68 -20.87
CA LYS A 71 18.71 14.29 -22.01
C LYS A 71 17.38 13.59 -22.30
N PHE A 72 17.34 12.27 -22.21
CA PHE A 72 16.10 11.50 -22.32
C PHE A 72 15.06 11.94 -21.28
N PHE A 73 15.48 12.15 -20.02
CA PHE A 73 14.58 12.63 -18.97
C PHE A 73 14.15 14.09 -19.15
N GLU A 74 15.01 14.99 -19.65
CA GLU A 74 14.61 16.35 -20.04
C GLU A 74 13.55 16.33 -21.15
N GLU A 75 13.76 15.52 -22.20
CA GLU A 75 12.80 15.35 -23.29
C GLU A 75 11.48 14.69 -22.81
N ARG A 76 11.54 13.69 -21.92
CA ARG A 76 10.38 13.04 -21.29
C ARG A 76 9.54 14.05 -20.50
N ALA A 77 10.17 14.82 -19.61
CA ALA A 77 9.48 15.82 -18.80
C ALA A 77 8.84 16.92 -19.67
N ALA A 78 9.54 17.38 -20.72
CA ALA A 78 9.00 18.34 -21.68
C ALA A 78 7.80 17.77 -22.47
N LEU A 79 7.84 16.48 -22.82
CA LEU A 79 6.75 15.79 -23.51
C LEU A 79 5.52 15.62 -22.61
N GLU A 80 5.70 15.16 -21.37
CA GLU A 80 4.65 15.05 -20.35
C GLU A 80 3.98 16.41 -20.10
N ALA A 81 4.77 17.46 -19.86
CA ALA A 81 4.26 18.82 -19.64
C ALA A 81 3.52 19.39 -20.87
N LYS A 82 3.87 18.96 -22.09
CA LYS A 82 3.13 19.28 -23.32
C LYS A 82 1.79 18.55 -23.36
N TYR A 83 1.75 17.24 -23.10
CA TYR A 83 0.51 16.47 -23.14
C TYR A 83 -0.45 16.81 -22.00
N GLN A 84 0.05 17.10 -20.79
CA GLN A 84 -0.76 17.60 -19.69
C GLN A 84 -1.54 18.87 -20.08
N LYS A 85 -0.91 19.83 -20.78
CA LYS A 85 -1.58 21.02 -21.32
C LYS A 85 -2.63 20.71 -22.39
N LEU A 86 -2.49 19.61 -23.14
CA LEU A 86 -3.49 19.14 -24.11
C LEU A 86 -4.67 18.41 -23.43
N TYR A 87 -4.45 17.75 -22.29
CA TYR A 87 -5.51 17.09 -21.51
C TYR A 87 -6.34 18.06 -20.66
N GLN A 88 -5.76 19.16 -20.15
CA GLN A 88 -6.49 20.19 -19.38
C GLN A 88 -7.84 20.62 -20.00
N PRO A 89 -7.97 20.99 -21.29
CA PRO A 89 -9.26 21.35 -21.88
C PRO A 89 -10.25 20.18 -22.03
N LEU A 90 -9.78 18.92 -21.97
CA LEU A 90 -10.66 17.75 -21.93
C LEU A 90 -11.17 17.51 -20.51
N TYR A 91 -10.31 17.61 -19.50
CA TYR A 91 -10.70 17.51 -18.10
C TYR A 91 -11.63 18.65 -17.66
N ALA A 92 -11.43 19.87 -18.17
CA ALA A 92 -12.37 20.98 -17.95
C ALA A 92 -13.77 20.68 -18.53
N LYS A 93 -13.86 20.08 -19.73
CA LYS A 93 -15.14 19.63 -20.30
C LYS A 93 -15.78 18.50 -19.49
N ARG A 94 -14.99 17.54 -19.02
CA ARG A 94 -15.46 16.48 -18.11
C ARG A 94 -16.05 17.10 -16.85
N TYR A 95 -15.33 18.04 -16.23
CA TYR A 95 -15.80 18.77 -15.06
C TYR A 95 -17.16 19.45 -15.32
N ASP A 96 -17.29 20.20 -16.42
CA ASP A 96 -18.52 20.91 -16.76
C ASP A 96 -19.72 19.96 -16.96
N ILE A 97 -19.50 18.78 -17.53
CA ILE A 97 -20.54 17.75 -17.73
C ILE A 97 -20.88 17.05 -16.40
N VAL A 98 -19.87 16.57 -15.67
CA VAL A 98 -20.04 15.86 -14.38
C VAL A 98 -20.75 16.74 -13.35
N ASN A 99 -20.55 18.05 -13.38
CA ASN A 99 -21.16 19.01 -12.46
C ASN A 99 -22.42 19.71 -13.01
N GLY A 100 -22.91 19.31 -14.20
CA GLY A 100 -24.14 19.88 -14.77
C GLY A 100 -24.05 21.37 -15.14
N VAL A 101 -22.85 21.87 -15.40
CA VAL A 101 -22.59 23.25 -15.86
C VAL A 101 -22.81 23.36 -17.37
N ALA A 102 -22.50 22.29 -18.12
CA ALA A 102 -22.74 22.19 -19.55
C ALA A 102 -23.78 21.12 -19.87
N GLU A 103 -24.85 21.52 -20.54
CA GLU A 103 -25.86 20.61 -21.12
C GLU A 103 -25.30 19.89 -22.34
N VAL A 104 -25.45 18.56 -22.39
CA VAL A 104 -25.03 17.72 -23.53
C VAL A 104 -26.16 17.65 -24.57
N GLU A 105 -25.83 17.65 -25.86
CA GLU A 105 -26.85 17.52 -26.92
C GLU A 105 -27.62 16.20 -26.79
N GLY A 106 -28.86 16.30 -26.29
CA GLY A 106 -29.76 15.17 -26.03
C GLY A 106 -30.48 15.22 -24.68
N THR A 107 -29.98 15.98 -23.70
CA THR A 107 -30.59 16.10 -22.34
C THR A 107 -31.93 16.83 -22.32
N LYS A 108 -32.28 17.54 -23.39
CA LYS A 108 -33.63 18.12 -23.60
C LYS A 108 -34.64 17.01 -23.90
N THR A 109 -35.06 16.30 -22.87
CA THR A 109 -36.36 15.64 -22.87
C THR A 109 -37.42 16.71 -23.16
N GLU A 110 -38.21 16.49 -24.22
CA GLU A 110 -39.30 17.39 -24.53
C GLU A 110 -40.26 17.43 -23.34
N ALA A 111 -40.52 18.63 -22.83
CA ALA A 111 -41.44 18.83 -21.72
C ALA A 111 -42.88 18.51 -22.15
N VAL A 112 -43.23 17.23 -22.10
CA VAL A 112 -44.61 16.75 -22.16
C VAL A 112 -45.29 17.22 -20.89
N ALA A 113 -45.86 18.42 -20.98
CA ALA A 113 -46.67 19.01 -19.94
C ALA A 113 -47.99 18.24 -19.82
N GLU A 114 -48.03 17.27 -18.91
CA GLU A 114 -49.29 16.86 -18.28
C GLU A 114 -49.10 16.59 -16.79
N ASP A 115 -50.11 17.01 -16.04
CA ASP A 115 -50.14 17.22 -14.59
C ASP A 115 -50.39 15.91 -13.81
N GLN A 116 -49.52 15.59 -12.84
CA GLN A 116 -49.84 15.01 -11.52
C GLN A 116 -48.59 14.58 -10.74
N GLY A 117 -48.64 14.76 -9.40
CA GLY A 117 -47.74 14.13 -8.43
C GLY A 117 -46.74 15.07 -7.75
N GLU A 118 -46.89 15.22 -6.44
CA GLU A 118 -45.89 15.84 -5.54
C GLU A 118 -44.65 14.93 -5.39
N ASP A 119 -43.51 15.51 -5.02
CA ASP A 119 -42.17 14.89 -4.99
C ASP A 119 -41.69 14.29 -6.33
N LYS A 120 -41.18 15.18 -7.19
CA LYS A 120 -40.15 14.83 -8.18
C LYS A 120 -38.82 15.40 -7.69
N ASP A 121 -37.80 14.56 -7.72
CA ASP A 121 -36.44 14.85 -7.28
C ASP A 121 -35.92 16.16 -7.88
N ALA A 122 -35.08 16.87 -7.10
CA ALA A 122 -34.40 18.06 -7.60
C ALA A 122 -33.62 17.68 -8.86
N GLU A 123 -33.82 18.45 -9.96
CA GLU A 123 -33.19 18.24 -11.27
C GLU A 123 -31.79 17.62 -11.12
N GLU A 124 -31.61 16.38 -11.57
CA GLU A 124 -30.33 15.66 -11.49
C GLU A 124 -29.30 16.36 -12.38
N LYS A 125 -28.58 17.32 -11.79
CA LYS A 125 -27.61 18.16 -12.50
C LYS A 125 -26.26 17.46 -12.52
N GLY A 126 -25.84 17.11 -13.73
CA GLY A 126 -24.58 16.45 -13.99
C GLY A 126 -24.66 14.94 -13.79
N VAL A 127 -23.61 14.36 -13.19
CA VAL A 127 -23.49 12.92 -12.96
C VAL A 127 -23.27 12.69 -11.45
N PRO A 128 -24.35 12.47 -10.67
CA PRO A 128 -24.26 12.31 -9.23
C PRO A 128 -23.30 11.19 -8.83
N GLY A 129 -22.42 11.46 -7.86
CA GLY A 129 -21.49 10.46 -7.32
C GLY A 129 -20.38 10.00 -8.27
N PHE A 130 -20.17 10.67 -9.42
CA PHE A 130 -19.20 10.26 -10.45
C PHE A 130 -17.84 9.83 -9.89
N TRP A 131 -17.19 10.68 -9.09
CA TRP A 131 -15.87 10.38 -8.52
C TRP A 131 -15.90 9.31 -7.44
N LEU A 132 -16.95 9.26 -6.62
CA LEU A 132 -17.11 8.21 -5.61
C LEU A 132 -17.22 6.83 -6.27
N ILE A 133 -18.05 6.71 -7.32
CA ILE A 133 -18.23 5.45 -8.06
C ILE A 133 -16.94 5.08 -8.80
N ALA A 134 -16.29 6.03 -9.47
CA ALA A 134 -15.01 5.78 -10.15
C ALA A 134 -13.91 5.30 -9.18
N MET A 135 -13.81 5.88 -7.98
CA MET A 135 -12.84 5.45 -6.97
C MET A 135 -13.20 4.08 -6.37
N LYS A 136 -14.48 3.83 -6.05
CA LYS A 136 -14.95 2.53 -5.51
C LYS A 136 -14.87 1.36 -6.49
N ASN A 137 -14.75 1.64 -7.79
CA ASN A 137 -14.60 0.61 -8.82
C ASN A 137 -13.13 0.20 -9.04
N ASN A 138 -12.17 0.81 -8.34
CA ASN A 138 -10.76 0.44 -8.37
C ASN A 138 -10.36 -0.09 -6.99
N GLU A 139 -9.85 -1.32 -6.92
CA GLU A 139 -9.57 -2.04 -5.67
C GLU A 139 -8.71 -1.24 -4.67
N VAL A 140 -7.53 -0.80 -5.09
CA VAL A 140 -6.57 -0.03 -4.27
C VAL A 140 -7.19 1.22 -3.62
N VAL A 141 -8.08 1.92 -4.33
CA VAL A 141 -8.74 3.12 -3.78
C VAL A 141 -10.06 2.78 -3.07
N ALA A 142 -10.68 1.64 -3.39
CA ALA A 142 -11.91 1.18 -2.76
C ALA A 142 -11.70 0.70 -1.32
N ASP A 143 -10.58 0.02 -1.04
CA ASP A 143 -10.25 -0.47 0.29
C ASP A 143 -10.07 0.65 1.33
N GLU A 144 -9.60 1.83 0.88
CA GLU A 144 -9.53 3.03 1.71
C GLU A 144 -10.90 3.67 2.00
N ILE A 145 -11.95 3.35 1.23
CA ILE A 145 -13.26 4.03 1.30
C ILE A 145 -14.25 3.25 2.17
N THR A 146 -14.49 3.75 3.39
CA THR A 146 -15.53 3.19 4.27
C THR A 146 -16.92 3.74 3.93
N GLU A 147 -17.99 3.02 4.32
CA GLU A 147 -19.39 3.47 4.20
C GLU A 147 -19.64 4.88 4.79
N ARG A 148 -18.83 5.30 5.78
CA ARG A 148 -18.95 6.62 6.42
C ARG A 148 -18.42 7.76 5.56
N ASP A 149 -17.48 7.46 4.66
CA ASP A 149 -16.79 8.42 3.81
C ASP A 149 -17.61 8.73 2.56
N GLU A 150 -18.38 7.76 2.06
CA GLU A 150 -19.24 7.89 0.88
C GLU A 150 -20.11 9.16 0.92
N GLU A 151 -20.77 9.44 2.04
CA GLU A 151 -21.64 10.61 2.19
C GLU A 151 -20.88 11.95 2.13
N ALA A 152 -19.59 11.99 2.41
CA ALA A 152 -18.74 13.16 2.21
C ALA A 152 -18.16 13.19 0.77
N LEU A 153 -17.79 12.03 0.23
CA LEU A 153 -17.27 11.87 -1.13
C LEU A 153 -18.32 12.17 -2.22
N LYS A 154 -19.62 12.07 -1.92
CA LYS A 154 -20.70 12.58 -2.79
C LYS A 154 -20.58 14.09 -3.12
N TYR A 155 -19.85 14.86 -2.32
CA TYR A 155 -19.58 16.29 -2.57
C TYR A 155 -18.29 16.53 -3.39
N LEU A 156 -17.59 15.48 -3.82
CA LEU A 156 -16.37 15.59 -4.64
C LEU A 156 -16.73 15.91 -6.10
N LYS A 157 -16.29 17.09 -6.55
CA LYS A 157 -16.61 17.68 -7.87
C LYS A 157 -15.59 17.35 -8.94
N ASP A 158 -14.32 17.29 -8.55
CA ASP A 158 -13.18 17.08 -9.42
C ASP A 158 -11.99 16.53 -8.66
N ILE A 159 -11.20 15.69 -9.32
CA ILE A 159 -9.86 15.31 -8.87
C ILE A 159 -8.86 15.72 -9.96
N LYS A 160 -7.85 16.49 -9.57
CA LYS A 160 -6.78 16.95 -10.46
C LYS A 160 -5.43 16.52 -9.93
N TRP A 161 -4.44 16.51 -10.81
CA TRP A 161 -3.05 16.43 -10.40
C TRP A 161 -2.17 17.41 -11.18
N CYS A 162 -1.08 17.85 -10.55
CA CYS A 162 -0.01 18.62 -11.18
C CYS A 162 1.36 18.13 -10.70
N ARG A 163 2.37 18.19 -11.59
CA ARG A 163 3.77 17.98 -11.20
C ARG A 163 4.24 19.14 -10.30
N VAL A 164 5.15 18.86 -9.39
CA VAL A 164 5.86 19.84 -8.57
C VAL A 164 7.33 19.73 -8.94
N GLU A 165 7.98 20.85 -9.27
CA GLU A 165 9.36 20.85 -9.78
C GLU A 165 10.39 20.98 -8.65
N GLU A 166 10.10 21.75 -7.60
CA GLU A 166 10.99 21.98 -6.45
C GLU A 166 10.23 21.96 -5.11
N PRO A 167 10.48 20.97 -4.23
CA PRO A 167 11.12 19.68 -4.56
C PRO A 167 10.31 18.90 -5.60
N LYS A 168 10.95 17.93 -6.25
CA LYS A 168 10.32 17.11 -7.30
C LYS A 168 9.12 16.32 -6.76
N GLY A 169 8.18 15.97 -7.64
CA GLY A 169 7.08 15.06 -7.33
C GLY A 169 5.74 15.52 -7.90
N PHE A 170 4.65 15.21 -7.21
CA PHE A 170 3.31 15.54 -7.69
C PHE A 170 2.33 15.86 -6.55
N LYS A 171 1.32 16.66 -6.89
CA LYS A 171 0.23 17.03 -6.00
C LYS A 171 -1.11 16.65 -6.60
N LEU A 172 -1.93 15.97 -5.81
CA LEU A 172 -3.35 15.73 -6.03
C LEU A 172 -4.18 16.87 -5.41
N GLU A 173 -5.24 17.30 -6.09
CA GLU A 173 -6.20 18.31 -5.64
C GLU A 173 -7.63 17.75 -5.74
N PHE A 174 -8.29 17.58 -4.60
CA PHE A 174 -9.66 17.08 -4.47
C PHE A 174 -10.59 18.26 -4.23
N HIS A 175 -11.39 18.63 -5.22
CA HIS A 175 -12.29 19.79 -5.17
C HIS A 175 -13.66 19.40 -4.63
N PHE A 176 -14.04 19.91 -3.46
CA PHE A 176 -15.32 19.62 -2.82
C PHE A 176 -16.30 20.79 -2.92
N ASP A 177 -17.58 20.45 -3.03
CA ASP A 177 -18.67 21.38 -2.78
C ASP A 177 -18.78 21.75 -1.30
N THR A 178 -19.58 22.78 -1.01
CA THR A 178 -19.97 23.10 0.38
C THR A 178 -20.74 21.92 0.97
N ASN A 179 -20.11 21.23 1.93
CA ASN A 179 -20.58 19.97 2.49
C ASN A 179 -20.79 20.09 4.02
N PRO A 180 -21.53 19.15 4.65
CA PRO A 180 -21.82 19.19 6.09
C PRO A 180 -20.73 18.54 6.97
N TYR A 181 -19.54 18.24 6.43
CA TYR A 181 -18.47 17.52 7.12
C TYR A 181 -17.29 18.40 7.49
N PHE A 182 -16.78 19.19 6.54
CA PHE A 182 -15.62 20.08 6.72
C PHE A 182 -15.78 21.39 5.93
N LYS A 183 -14.93 22.39 6.23
CA LYS A 183 -14.98 23.71 5.57
C LYS A 183 -14.18 23.80 4.28
N ASN A 184 -13.18 22.95 4.10
CA ASN A 184 -12.25 22.99 2.98
C ASN A 184 -13.01 22.80 1.66
N THR A 185 -12.77 23.69 0.68
CA THR A 185 -13.27 23.54 -0.70
C THR A 185 -12.29 22.76 -1.59
N VAL A 186 -11.04 22.66 -1.16
CA VAL A 186 -10.00 21.84 -1.79
C VAL A 186 -9.21 21.15 -0.68
N LEU A 187 -9.05 19.83 -0.78
CA LEU A 187 -8.04 19.08 -0.02
C LEU A 187 -6.91 18.71 -0.97
N THR A 188 -5.66 18.87 -0.55
CA THR A 188 -4.50 18.50 -1.38
C THR A 188 -3.63 17.48 -0.67
N LYS A 189 -3.02 16.60 -1.46
CA LYS A 189 -1.98 15.64 -1.07
C LYS A 189 -0.79 15.83 -2.00
N THR A 190 0.42 16.00 -1.46
CA THR A 190 1.65 16.23 -2.24
C THR A 190 2.70 15.22 -1.81
N TYR A 191 3.18 14.43 -2.77
CA TYR A 191 4.30 13.52 -2.64
C TYR A 191 5.55 14.23 -3.14
N HIS A 192 6.58 14.25 -2.29
CA HIS A 192 7.90 14.80 -2.58
C HIS A 192 8.80 13.61 -2.87
N MET A 193 9.40 13.59 -4.05
CA MET A 193 10.19 12.46 -4.55
C MET A 193 11.66 12.84 -4.63
N ILE A 194 12.55 11.92 -4.26
CA ILE A 194 14.00 12.11 -4.40
C ILE A 194 14.37 12.11 -5.90
N ASP A 195 13.82 11.15 -6.63
CA ASP A 195 13.90 11.08 -8.10
C ASP A 195 12.51 10.81 -8.72
N GLU A 196 12.35 11.16 -9.99
CA GLU A 196 11.12 10.97 -10.78
C GLU A 196 11.29 9.84 -11.83
N ASN A 197 12.48 9.25 -11.89
CA ASN A 197 12.87 8.17 -12.79
C ASN A 197 12.80 6.84 -12.02
N GLU A 198 13.45 6.80 -10.86
CA GLU A 198 13.21 5.84 -9.79
C GLU A 198 12.33 6.53 -8.73
N PRO A 199 11.03 6.22 -8.62
CA PRO A 199 10.09 6.99 -7.80
C PRO A 199 10.26 6.71 -6.29
N ILE A 200 11.38 7.14 -5.72
CA ILE A 200 11.67 7.04 -4.29
C ILE A 200 10.96 8.18 -3.55
N LEU A 201 9.99 7.83 -2.71
CA LEU A 201 9.26 8.77 -1.87
C LEU A 201 10.18 9.32 -0.77
N GLU A 202 10.37 10.64 -0.72
CA GLU A 202 11.07 11.32 0.37
C GLU A 202 10.10 11.58 1.54
N LYS A 203 8.91 12.11 1.23
CA LYS A 203 7.86 12.45 2.20
C LYS A 203 6.53 12.72 1.52
N ALA A 204 5.44 12.51 2.25
CA ALA A 204 4.11 12.97 1.86
C ALA A 204 3.63 14.13 2.75
N THR A 205 2.86 15.06 2.19
CA THR A 205 2.30 16.21 2.91
C THR A 205 0.87 16.48 2.45
N ALA A 206 0.00 16.93 3.34
CA ALA A 206 -1.42 17.08 3.03
C ALA A 206 -2.06 18.30 3.69
N THR A 207 -3.26 18.67 3.21
CA THR A 207 -4.09 19.72 3.78
C THR A 207 -4.83 19.22 5.03
N GLU A 208 -4.65 19.89 6.16
CA GLU A 208 -5.43 19.63 7.38
C GLU A 208 -6.93 19.86 7.13
N ILE A 209 -7.76 18.88 7.50
CA ILE A 209 -9.22 18.94 7.29
C ILE A 209 -9.89 19.71 8.45
N GLU A 210 -10.51 20.85 8.13
CA GLU A 210 -11.28 21.66 9.07
C GLU A 210 -12.68 21.07 9.31
N TRP A 211 -12.73 19.93 10.01
CA TRP A 211 -13.97 19.25 10.38
C TRP A 211 -14.94 20.13 11.19
N TYR A 212 -16.24 20.03 10.89
CA TYR A 212 -17.28 20.58 11.75
C TYR A 212 -17.41 19.77 13.06
N PRO A 213 -17.94 20.37 14.15
CA PRO A 213 -18.06 19.69 15.45
C PRO A 213 -18.84 18.37 15.38
N GLY A 214 -18.17 17.27 15.70
CA GLY A 214 -18.76 15.92 15.68
C GLY A 214 -18.95 15.31 14.28
N LYS A 215 -18.30 15.86 13.25
CA LYS A 215 -18.35 15.39 11.86
C LYS A 215 -17.05 14.74 11.35
N CYS A 216 -16.01 14.70 12.17
CA CYS A 216 -14.77 14.01 11.88
C CYS A 216 -15.03 12.53 11.55
N LEU A 217 -14.55 12.09 10.37
CA LEU A 217 -14.75 10.73 9.89
C LEU A 217 -13.64 9.79 10.35
N THR A 218 -12.40 10.27 10.38
CA THR A 218 -11.19 9.58 10.89
C THR A 218 -11.25 9.21 12.38
N GLN A 219 -12.29 9.65 13.10
CA GLN A 219 -12.45 9.42 14.54
C GLN A 219 -13.87 8.95 14.91
N LYS A 220 -13.96 8.06 15.91
CA LYS A 220 -15.20 7.55 16.52
C LYS A 220 -15.32 8.02 17.98
N LEU A 221 -16.48 8.57 18.36
CA LEU A 221 -16.76 9.10 19.71
C LEU A 221 -17.43 8.06 20.62
N LEU A 222 -16.63 7.39 21.45
CA LEU A 222 -17.09 6.39 22.42
C LEU A 222 -17.60 7.03 23.71
N LYS A 223 -18.92 6.95 23.93
CA LYS A 223 -19.59 7.41 25.16
C LYS A 223 -19.50 6.35 26.27
N LYS A 224 -18.53 6.46 27.19
CA LYS A 224 -18.45 5.56 28.35
C LYS A 224 -19.63 5.79 29.31
N LYS A 225 -20.35 4.71 29.65
CA LYS A 225 -21.38 4.74 30.70
C LYS A 225 -20.72 4.98 32.06
N HIS A 226 -21.28 5.92 32.84
CA HIS A 226 -20.88 6.22 34.21
C HIS A 226 -20.86 4.95 35.10
N LYS A 227 -19.82 4.77 35.93
CA LYS A 227 -19.89 3.80 37.04
C LYS A 227 -21.06 4.17 37.96
N LYS A 228 -21.92 3.21 38.30
CA LYS A 228 -23.04 3.39 39.25
C LYS A 228 -22.49 3.96 40.58
N GLY A 229 -22.77 5.25 40.85
CA GLY A 229 -22.38 5.90 42.11
C GLY A 229 -22.11 7.40 42.01
N SER A 230 -21.58 7.91 40.89
CA SER A 230 -21.27 9.35 40.76
C SER A 230 -22.51 10.16 40.37
N LYS A 231 -22.99 11.01 41.30
CA LYS A 231 -24.25 11.77 41.13
C LYS A 231 -24.13 13.05 40.28
N ASN A 232 -22.94 13.46 39.83
CA ASN A 232 -22.74 14.69 39.03
C ASN A 232 -21.47 14.62 38.14
N ALA A 233 -21.22 13.50 37.46
CA ALA A 233 -20.12 13.42 36.47
C ALA A 233 -20.62 13.85 35.08
N LYS A 234 -19.93 14.80 34.43
CA LYS A 234 -20.09 15.05 32.99
C LYS A 234 -19.74 13.76 32.22
N PRO A 235 -20.41 13.45 31.09
CA PRO A 235 -20.04 12.29 30.28
C PRO A 235 -18.61 12.44 29.77
N ILE A 236 -17.78 11.42 30.02
CA ILE A 236 -16.43 11.33 29.48
C ILE A 236 -16.56 10.66 28.11
N THR A 237 -16.40 11.46 27.06
CA THR A 237 -16.25 10.97 25.69
C THR A 237 -14.78 10.58 25.50
N LYS A 238 -14.51 9.33 25.11
CA LYS A 238 -13.21 8.93 24.57
C LYS A 238 -13.31 9.04 23.05
N THR A 239 -12.31 9.65 22.43
CA THR A 239 -12.11 9.59 20.99
C THR A 239 -11.19 8.41 20.68
N GLU A 240 -11.42 7.75 19.55
CA GLU A 240 -10.63 6.63 19.04
C GLU A 240 -10.51 6.83 17.53
N GLU A 241 -9.31 6.67 16.98
CA GLU A 241 -9.07 6.72 15.54
C GLU A 241 -9.66 5.48 14.85
N CYS A 242 -9.92 5.59 13.55
CA CYS A 242 -10.41 4.48 12.75
C CYS A 242 -10.11 4.67 11.26
N GLU A 243 -10.17 3.56 10.52
CA GLU A 243 -10.28 3.55 9.06
C GLU A 243 -11.28 4.60 8.55
N SER A 244 -10.83 5.34 7.55
CA SER A 244 -11.56 6.37 6.83
C SER A 244 -10.66 6.83 5.68
N PHE A 245 -11.20 6.98 4.47
CA PHE A 245 -10.46 7.51 3.31
C PHE A 245 -9.76 8.84 3.61
N PHE A 246 -10.33 9.62 4.54
CA PHE A 246 -9.76 10.92 4.92
C PHE A 246 -8.47 10.81 5.75
N ASN A 247 -8.05 9.61 6.18
CA ASN A 247 -6.71 9.34 6.72
C ASN A 247 -5.61 9.59 5.67
N PHE A 248 -5.92 9.45 4.37
CA PHE A 248 -5.05 9.82 3.25
C PHE A 248 -4.55 11.29 3.30
N PHE A 249 -5.24 12.17 4.03
CA PHE A 249 -4.82 13.57 4.25
C PHE A 249 -4.07 13.78 5.58
N TYR A 250 -3.69 12.70 6.26
CA TYR A 250 -2.84 12.65 7.46
C TYR A 250 -1.72 11.62 7.24
N PRO A 251 -0.84 11.81 6.23
CA PRO A 251 0.16 10.81 5.87
C PRO A 251 1.10 10.46 7.03
N PRO A 252 1.69 9.25 7.02
CA PRO A 252 2.71 8.84 7.97
C PRO A 252 3.87 9.84 8.02
N ARG A 253 4.49 9.97 9.18
CA ARG A 253 5.64 10.87 9.38
C ARG A 253 6.90 10.05 9.51
N VAL A 254 7.81 10.21 8.55
CA VAL A 254 9.21 9.82 8.71
C VAL A 254 9.78 10.58 9.91
N PRO A 255 10.30 9.90 10.95
CA PRO A 255 11.04 10.56 12.02
C PRO A 255 12.30 11.24 11.47
N GLU A 256 12.80 12.27 12.15
CA GLU A 256 14.11 12.84 11.82
C GLU A 256 15.21 11.85 12.26
N ASP A 257 16.33 11.75 11.52
CA ASP A 257 17.39 10.70 11.62
C ASP A 257 17.98 10.42 13.04
N ASP A 258 17.66 11.24 14.04
CA ASP A 258 18.06 11.10 15.44
C ASP A 258 17.09 10.21 16.28
N GLU A 259 15.90 9.88 15.77
CA GLU A 259 14.93 8.99 16.44
C GLU A 259 15.09 7.53 15.97
N ILE A 260 15.68 6.69 16.83
CA ILE A 260 15.83 5.25 16.59
C ILE A 260 14.45 4.59 16.75
N LEU A 261 13.77 4.32 15.63
CA LEU A 261 12.75 3.26 15.55
C LEU A 261 13.40 1.89 15.76
N ASP A 262 12.65 0.92 16.27
CA ASP A 262 13.06 -0.48 16.14
C ASP A 262 12.72 -1.03 14.75
N GLU A 263 13.20 -2.24 14.46
CA GLU A 263 13.12 -2.85 13.12
C GLU A 263 11.66 -3.12 12.72
N ASP A 264 10.83 -3.53 13.69
CA ASP A 264 9.40 -3.80 13.50
C ASP A 264 8.62 -2.48 13.24
N ASP A 265 8.83 -1.43 14.06
CA ASP A 265 8.21 -0.10 13.88
C ASP A 265 8.62 0.56 12.54
N ALA A 266 9.86 0.32 12.08
CA ALA A 266 10.36 0.84 10.81
C ALA A 266 9.76 0.13 9.59
N GLU A 267 9.57 -1.19 9.66
CA GLU A 267 8.89 -1.98 8.62
C GLU A 267 7.41 -1.59 8.52
N GLU A 268 6.70 -1.43 9.65
CA GLU A 268 5.30 -0.96 9.66
C GLU A 268 5.17 0.43 9.03
N LEU A 269 6.04 1.38 9.38
CA LEU A 269 6.05 2.72 8.78
C LEU A 269 6.36 2.70 7.28
N GLN A 270 7.28 1.85 6.82
CA GLN A 270 7.57 1.71 5.39
C GLN A 270 6.35 1.22 4.62
N ASN A 271 5.67 0.18 5.14
CA ASN A 271 4.47 -0.39 4.54
C ASN A 271 3.32 0.65 4.48
N GLU A 272 3.10 1.43 5.55
CA GLU A 272 2.12 2.53 5.54
C GLU A 272 2.44 3.59 4.47
N MET A 273 3.73 3.92 4.28
CA MET A 273 4.16 4.91 3.29
C MET A 273 4.04 4.41 1.85
N GLU A 274 4.30 3.12 1.61
CA GLU A 274 4.15 2.47 0.31
C GLU A 274 2.67 2.39 -0.07
N GLN A 275 1.79 1.91 0.82
CA GLN A 275 0.34 1.92 0.64
C GLN A 275 -0.21 3.34 0.37
N ASP A 276 0.22 4.34 1.16
CA ASP A 276 -0.18 5.73 0.95
C ASP A 276 0.28 6.29 -0.40
N TYR A 277 1.46 5.88 -0.87
CA TYR A 277 1.96 6.23 -2.21
C TYR A 277 1.16 5.55 -3.31
N ASP A 278 0.88 4.25 -3.20
CA ASP A 278 0.18 3.46 -4.22
C ASP A 278 -1.25 3.94 -4.46
N VAL A 279 -1.97 4.30 -3.39
CA VAL A 279 -3.27 4.99 -3.50
C VAL A 279 -3.11 6.32 -4.26
N GLY A 280 -2.06 7.09 -3.96
CA GLY A 280 -1.76 8.36 -4.62
C GLY A 280 -1.40 8.23 -6.11
N ALA A 281 -0.56 7.24 -6.45
CA ALA A 281 -0.14 6.91 -7.81
C ALA A 281 -1.32 6.36 -8.62
N THR A 282 -2.11 5.47 -8.03
CA THR A 282 -3.33 4.93 -8.64
C THR A 282 -4.34 6.04 -8.97
N ILE A 283 -4.52 7.01 -8.06
CA ILE A 283 -5.36 8.18 -8.35
C ILE A 283 -4.78 9.02 -9.50
N ARG A 284 -3.46 9.25 -9.52
CA ARG A 284 -2.74 10.02 -10.55
C ARG A 284 -2.85 9.40 -11.95
N ASP A 285 -2.63 8.09 -12.05
CA ASP A 285 -2.35 7.38 -13.31
C ASP A 285 -3.51 6.53 -13.80
N LYS A 286 -4.24 5.83 -12.92
CA LYS A 286 -5.43 5.04 -13.27
C LYS A 286 -6.70 5.91 -13.19
N ILE A 287 -7.03 6.49 -12.03
CA ILE A 287 -8.33 7.15 -11.80
C ILE A 287 -8.49 8.44 -12.63
N ILE A 288 -7.58 9.42 -12.52
CA ILE A 288 -7.78 10.73 -13.16
C ILE A 288 -7.82 10.64 -14.70
N PRO A 289 -6.99 9.84 -15.40
CA PRO A 289 -7.06 9.73 -16.85
C PRO A 289 -8.26 8.88 -17.32
N HIS A 290 -8.58 7.78 -16.63
CA HIS A 290 -9.60 6.81 -17.05
C HIS A 290 -10.92 6.91 -16.24
N ALA A 291 -11.17 8.04 -15.57
CA ALA A 291 -12.30 8.22 -14.65
C ALA A 291 -13.69 7.81 -15.20
N VAL A 292 -13.90 7.93 -16.52
CA VAL A 292 -15.17 7.52 -17.15
C VAL A 292 -15.27 6.00 -17.23
N SER A 293 -14.20 5.30 -17.62
CA SER A 293 -14.17 3.83 -17.67
C SER A 293 -14.21 3.21 -16.27
N TRP A 294 -13.58 3.85 -15.28
CA TRP A 294 -13.78 3.48 -13.87
C TRP A 294 -15.22 3.72 -13.43
N PHE A 295 -15.85 4.84 -13.80
CA PHE A 295 -17.27 5.10 -13.48
C PHE A 295 -18.24 4.11 -14.15
N THR A 296 -18.01 3.71 -15.41
CA THR A 296 -18.88 2.76 -16.12
C THR A 296 -18.60 1.29 -15.77
N GLY A 297 -17.45 0.99 -15.15
CA GLY A 297 -17.01 -0.37 -14.84
C GLY A 297 -16.16 -1.02 -15.94
N GLU A 298 -16.07 -0.42 -17.13
CA GLU A 298 -15.25 -0.91 -18.26
C GLU A 298 -13.76 -1.08 -17.91
N ALA A 299 -13.25 -0.32 -16.94
CA ALA A 299 -11.87 -0.44 -16.47
C ALA A 299 -11.64 -1.67 -15.57
N ILE A 300 -12.69 -2.26 -14.99
CA ILE A 300 -12.60 -3.48 -14.18
C ILE A 300 -12.39 -4.68 -15.12
N ASP A 301 -13.26 -4.82 -16.11
CA ASP A 301 -13.18 -5.91 -17.10
C ASP A 301 -11.82 -5.90 -17.83
N GLY A 302 -11.26 -4.71 -18.10
CA GLY A 302 -9.96 -4.54 -18.77
C GLY A 302 -8.70 -4.73 -17.92
N ASP A 303 -8.78 -4.72 -16.58
CA ASP A 303 -7.67 -5.16 -15.70
C ASP A 303 -7.69 -6.72 -15.60
N LEU A 304 -8.87 -7.35 -15.67
CA LEU A 304 -9.03 -8.82 -15.59
C LEU A 304 -8.60 -9.58 -16.87
N ASP A 305 -8.70 -8.97 -18.04
CA ASP A 305 -8.33 -9.56 -19.34
C ASP A 305 -6.79 -9.61 -19.59
N LEU A 306 -5.95 -9.22 -18.62
CA LEU A 306 -4.47 -9.21 -18.75
C LEU A 306 -3.73 -10.30 -17.96
N ASP A 307 -4.41 -11.03 -17.08
CA ASP A 307 -3.82 -12.03 -16.18
C ASP A 307 -4.12 -13.51 -16.55
N ASP A 308 -4.90 -13.78 -17.62
CA ASP A 308 -5.41 -15.15 -17.97
C ASP A 308 -4.79 -15.75 -19.26
N ASP A 309 -3.62 -15.26 -19.72
CA ASP A 309 -3.03 -15.63 -21.02
C ASP A 309 -1.52 -16.00 -20.97
N ASP A 310 -1.00 -16.40 -19.79
CA ASP A 310 0.45 -16.72 -19.59
C ASP A 310 0.74 -17.86 -18.55
N ASP A 311 -0.11 -18.90 -18.46
CA ASP A 311 0.12 -20.10 -17.60
C ASP A 311 -0.04 -21.44 -18.37
N ASP A 312 0.55 -21.50 -19.58
CA ASP A 312 0.57 -22.69 -20.46
C ASP A 312 2.02 -23.04 -20.91
N GLU A 313 3.01 -22.90 -20.02
CA GLU A 313 4.40 -23.40 -20.20
C GLU A 313 4.67 -24.74 -19.47
N ASP A 314 4.18 -25.83 -20.08
CA ASP A 314 4.89 -27.11 -20.30
C ASP A 314 6.05 -27.48 -19.35
N ASP A 315 5.76 -27.90 -18.11
CA ASP A 315 6.73 -28.64 -17.28
C ASP A 315 6.69 -30.15 -17.58
N GLY A 316 7.28 -30.50 -18.73
CA GLY A 316 7.41 -31.88 -19.20
C GLY A 316 8.03 -32.81 -18.16
N LEU A 317 7.17 -33.54 -17.45
CA LEU A 317 7.51 -34.47 -16.38
C LEU A 317 8.25 -35.68 -16.98
N TYR A 318 9.59 -35.59 -17.01
CA TYR A 318 10.46 -36.68 -17.44
C TYR A 318 10.46 -37.79 -16.38
N ASP A 319 9.63 -38.78 -16.68
CA ASP A 319 9.62 -40.13 -16.12
C ASP A 319 11.04 -40.75 -16.23
N ASP A 320 11.69 -40.95 -15.08
CA ASP A 320 12.96 -41.68 -14.94
C ASP A 320 12.79 -42.70 -13.80
N ASP A 321 12.14 -43.81 -14.13
CA ASP A 321 12.18 -45.06 -13.35
C ASP A 321 13.65 -45.51 -13.22
N ASP A 322 14.18 -45.58 -12.00
CA ASP A 322 15.16 -46.61 -11.65
C ASP A 322 14.88 -47.11 -10.22
N ASP A 323 14.51 -48.38 -10.15
CA ASP A 323 14.13 -49.15 -8.96
C ASP A 323 15.39 -49.67 -8.21
N GLU A 324 15.16 -50.50 -7.18
CA GLU A 324 16.15 -51.32 -6.44
C GLU A 324 16.88 -50.59 -5.27
N GLU A 325 16.90 -51.12 -4.04
CA GLU A 325 16.34 -52.38 -3.52
C GLU A 325 16.02 -52.30 -2.01
N GLU A 326 15.19 -53.26 -1.57
CA GLU A 326 14.70 -53.49 -0.20
C GLU A 326 15.81 -53.76 0.85
N GLU A 327 15.48 -53.58 2.13
CA GLU A 327 15.67 -54.67 3.11
C GLU A 327 14.75 -54.46 4.34
N ASP A 328 13.79 -55.38 4.52
CA ASP A 328 12.97 -55.52 5.72
C ASP A 328 13.82 -55.73 6.98
N ASP A 329 13.31 -55.31 8.15
CA ASP A 329 13.22 -56.27 9.25
C ASP A 329 12.00 -55.96 10.15
N ASP A 330 11.39 -57.02 10.63
CA ASP A 330 9.97 -57.11 10.97
C ASP A 330 9.69 -57.07 12.50
N GLU A 331 8.40 -57.20 12.84
CA GLU A 331 7.86 -57.77 14.10
C GLU A 331 7.77 -56.94 15.43
N ASP A 332 6.50 -56.84 15.85
CA ASP A 332 5.95 -57.18 17.18
C ASP A 332 5.93 -56.20 18.38
N ASP A 333 4.72 -55.62 18.54
CA ASP A 333 3.70 -55.95 19.56
C ASP A 333 3.89 -55.79 21.09
N GLU A 334 2.77 -55.31 21.67
CA GLU A 334 2.19 -55.49 23.01
C GLU A 334 2.91 -55.15 24.35
N ASP A 335 2.18 -54.35 25.13
CA ASP A 335 1.91 -54.37 26.59
C ASP A 335 2.96 -54.08 27.70
N ASP A 336 2.61 -53.04 28.47
CA ASP A 336 2.34 -53.02 29.92
C ASP A 336 3.27 -53.76 30.94
N GLU A 337 3.87 -52.99 31.87
CA GLU A 337 3.82 -53.37 33.31
C GLU A 337 4.05 -52.18 34.30
N GLU A 338 3.01 -51.89 35.10
CA GLU A 338 2.98 -51.72 36.57
C GLU A 338 4.24 -51.29 37.39
N GLY A 339 4.08 -50.41 38.41
CA GLY A 339 5.23 -49.94 39.23
C GLY A 339 5.05 -49.32 40.64
N ALA A 340 3.81 -49.05 41.11
CA ALA A 340 3.43 -48.91 42.54
C ALA A 340 4.00 -47.81 43.52
N LYS A 341 3.08 -46.88 43.86
CA LYS A 341 2.61 -46.51 45.24
C LYS A 341 3.36 -45.49 46.12
N THR A 342 2.63 -44.41 46.50
CA THR A 342 2.12 -44.05 47.88
C THR A 342 1.44 -42.64 47.87
N LYS A 343 0.66 -42.08 48.83
CA LYS A 343 0.04 -42.51 50.12
C LYS A 343 -1.23 -41.66 50.51
N LYS A 344 -2.44 -42.21 50.32
CA LYS A 344 -3.70 -42.03 51.12
C LYS A 344 -4.01 -40.73 51.93
N LYS A 345 -5.11 -40.04 51.57
CA LYS A 345 -6.37 -39.72 52.35
C LYS A 345 -7.01 -38.41 51.81
N GLY A 346 -8.23 -38.39 51.27
CA GLY A 346 -9.53 -38.39 51.99
C GLY A 346 -10.05 -36.93 52.12
N SER A 347 -11.30 -36.53 51.83
CA SER A 347 -12.61 -37.23 51.91
C SER A 347 -13.70 -36.49 51.09
N LYS A 348 -14.81 -37.16 50.72
CA LYS A 348 -16.25 -36.69 50.57
C LYS A 348 -16.55 -35.21 50.18
N ALA A 349 -17.56 -34.82 49.39
CA ALA A 349 -18.80 -35.41 48.84
C ALA A 349 -19.59 -34.27 48.09
N GLN A 350 -20.63 -34.45 47.25
CA GLN A 350 -21.19 -35.60 46.51
C GLN A 350 -22.39 -35.12 45.62
N TRP A 351 -22.39 -35.47 44.32
CA TRP A 351 -23.58 -35.73 43.44
C TRP A 351 -24.69 -34.64 43.26
N ASP A 352 -24.73 -34.06 42.04
CA ASP A 352 -25.90 -34.09 41.11
C ASP A 352 -27.10 -33.12 41.28
N GLY A 353 -27.96 -33.04 40.23
CA GLY A 353 -29.30 -32.46 40.28
C GLY A 353 -29.69 -31.59 39.08
N GLN A 354 -30.25 -32.19 38.03
CA GLN A 354 -30.72 -31.53 36.80
C GLN A 354 -32.15 -30.93 36.92
N GLU A 355 -32.44 -29.93 36.08
CA GLU A 355 -33.76 -29.42 35.62
C GLU A 355 -34.86 -28.96 36.60
N GLY A 356 -35.23 -27.68 36.44
CA GLY A 356 -36.57 -27.31 35.93
C GLY A 356 -37.77 -27.27 36.87
N GLU A 357 -38.27 -26.06 37.17
CA GLU A 357 -39.71 -25.72 37.06
C GLU A 357 -39.98 -24.21 37.18
N ARG A 358 -41.01 -23.72 36.47
CA ARG A 358 -41.66 -22.40 36.63
C ARG A 358 -42.98 -22.62 37.37
N PRO A 359 -43.44 -21.71 38.26
CA PRO A 359 -44.14 -20.48 37.85
C PRO A 359 -43.69 -19.26 38.70
N ALA A 360 -44.37 -18.11 38.89
CA ALA A 360 -45.72 -17.62 38.53
C ALA A 360 -45.74 -16.07 38.36
N GLU A 361 -46.91 -15.50 38.06
CA GLU A 361 -47.18 -14.05 38.03
C GLU A 361 -47.61 -13.48 39.40
N CYS A 362 -47.29 -12.20 39.71
CA CYS A 362 -48.30 -11.14 39.87
C CYS A 362 -47.75 -9.75 40.28
N LYS A 363 -48.04 -8.75 39.42
CA LYS A 363 -48.65 -7.42 39.66
C LYS A 363 -48.26 -6.49 40.84
N GLN A 364 -48.37 -5.19 40.50
CA GLN A 364 -48.50 -3.98 41.35
C GLN A 364 -47.20 -3.53 42.04
N GLN A 365 -46.87 -2.24 42.13
CA GLN A 365 -47.69 -1.00 41.95
C GLN A 365 -47.05 -0.01 40.98
#